data_AF-A0A250L202-F1
#
_entry.id   AF-A0A250L202-F1
#
_cell.length_a   1.000
_cell.length_b   1.000
_cell.length_c   1.000
_cell.angle_alpha   90.00
_cell.angle_beta   90.00
_cell.angle_gamma   90.00
#
_symmetry.space_group_name_H-M   'P 1'
#
loop_
_entity.id
_entity.type
_entity.pdbx_description
1 polymer ?
#
loop_
_entity_poly.entity_id
_entity_poly.type
_entity_poly.pdbx_seq_one_letter_code
_entity_poly.pdbx_strand_id
1 'polypeptide(L)'
;MSNKQKELTLTLQASFEKIYYAKYALDFPHTESALNNCIKYKNKPCLEVYKHFKEGKSSILSLSSDKSLGATLDIIEKACLSEDQAMANNICYGGLMSLYFYNSSAQDKKIFKRINKYPKAIKNIIFNNDFLWFHNRPKNSNWINYISTLDIDWEQDGQKKFILNMFKRNINQIDGEPWVLR
;
A
#
# COMPACT_ATOMS: atom_id res chain seq x y z
N MET A 1 -21.61 14.16 -6.56
CA MET A 1 -20.54 13.28 -7.08
C MET A 1 -21.01 12.65 -8.39
N SER A 2 -20.20 12.63 -9.45
CA SER A 2 -20.62 12.05 -10.74
C SER A 2 -20.67 10.51 -10.68
N ASN A 3 -21.47 9.87 -11.54
CA ASN A 3 -21.56 8.40 -11.62
C ASN A 3 -20.18 7.76 -11.85
N LYS A 4 -19.35 8.35 -12.70
CA LYS A 4 -17.99 7.88 -13.00
C LYS A 4 -17.07 7.93 -11.76
N GLN A 5 -17.20 8.95 -10.91
CA GLN A 5 -16.42 9.05 -9.68
C GLN A 5 -16.87 8.03 -8.63
N LYS A 6 -18.18 7.77 -8.55
CA LYS A 6 -18.75 6.75 -7.66
C LYS A 6 -18.27 5.35 -8.08
N GLU A 7 -18.34 5.04 -9.36
CA GLU A 7 -17.85 3.77 -9.93
C GLU A 7 -16.35 3.57 -9.69
N LEU A 8 -15.55 4.61 -9.92
CA LEU A 8 -14.11 4.59 -9.60
C LEU A 8 -13.85 4.27 -8.13
N THR A 9 -14.59 4.92 -7.23
CA THR A 9 -14.45 4.72 -5.78
C THR A 9 -14.77 3.28 -5.38
N LEU A 10 -15.87 2.72 -5.88
CA LEU A 10 -16.28 1.35 -5.59
C LEU A 10 -15.26 0.34 -6.12
N THR A 11 -14.78 0.52 -7.35
CA THR A 11 -13.76 -0.35 -7.94
C THR A 11 -12.46 -0.32 -7.14
N LEU A 12 -12.02 0.86 -6.69
CA LEU A 12 -10.82 1.01 -5.87
C LEU A 12 -10.99 0.35 -4.51
N GLN A 13 -12.10 0.59 -3.82
CA GLN A 13 -12.37 -0.02 -2.51
C GLN A 13 -12.37 -1.56 -2.58
N ALA A 14 -13.08 -2.15 -3.54
CA ALA A 14 -13.07 -3.60 -3.75
C ALA A 14 -11.66 -4.13 -4.09
N SER A 15 -10.86 -3.36 -4.81
CA SER A 15 -9.46 -3.72 -5.10
C SER A 15 -8.57 -3.65 -3.86
N PHE A 16 -8.80 -2.68 -2.98
CA PHE A 16 -8.07 -2.53 -1.72
C PHE A 16 -8.33 -3.69 -0.77
N GLU A 17 -9.57 -4.16 -0.66
CA GLU A 17 -9.91 -5.36 0.13
C GLU A 17 -9.12 -6.58 -0.35
N LYS A 18 -9.11 -6.81 -1.67
CA LYS A 18 -8.37 -7.92 -2.29
C LYS A 18 -6.86 -7.85 -2.04
N ILE A 19 -6.29 -6.64 -2.09
CA ILE A 19 -4.87 -6.42 -1.80
C ILE A 19 -4.57 -6.59 -0.31
N TYR A 20 -5.42 -6.05 0.56
CA TYR A 20 -5.27 -6.16 2.01
C TYR A 20 -5.29 -7.61 2.47
N TYR A 21 -6.24 -8.39 1.95
CA TYR A 21 -6.37 -9.81 2.26
C TYR A 21 -5.08 -10.59 1.99
N ALA A 22 -4.33 -10.21 0.96
CA ALA A 22 -3.06 -10.82 0.60
C ALA A 22 -1.93 -10.56 1.62
N LYS A 23 -1.91 -9.41 2.30
CA LYS A 23 -0.84 -9.10 3.28
C LYS A 23 -0.99 -9.87 4.59
N TYR A 24 -2.22 -10.16 4.98
CA TYR A 24 -2.52 -10.74 6.31
C TYR A 24 -2.99 -12.20 6.25
N ALA A 25 -3.25 -12.74 5.06
CA ALA A 25 -3.53 -14.17 4.91
C ALA A 25 -2.26 -15.00 5.11
N LEU A 26 -2.30 -15.92 6.08
CA LEU A 26 -1.21 -16.85 6.39
C LEU A 26 -0.77 -17.69 5.17
N ASP A 27 -1.70 -17.95 4.26
CA ASP A 27 -1.46 -18.77 3.07
C ASP A 27 -0.86 -17.98 1.89
N PHE A 28 -0.67 -16.66 2.01
CA PHE A 28 -0.17 -15.89 0.88
C PHE A 28 1.28 -16.25 0.53
N PRO A 29 1.59 -16.53 -0.75
CA PRO A 29 2.95 -16.88 -1.15
C PRO A 29 3.81 -15.63 -1.27
N HIS A 30 4.42 -15.22 -0.15
CA HIS A 30 5.26 -14.03 -0.10
C HIS A 30 6.52 -14.12 -0.95
N THR A 31 6.93 -15.30 -1.45
CA THR A 31 8.11 -15.48 -2.33
C THR A 31 7.77 -16.21 -3.64
N GLU A 32 8.61 -16.06 -4.68
CA GLU A 32 8.45 -16.82 -5.93
C GLU A 32 8.62 -18.32 -5.67
N SER A 33 9.54 -18.69 -4.76
CA SER A 33 9.68 -20.06 -4.27
C SER A 33 8.42 -20.56 -3.56
N ALA A 34 7.81 -19.74 -2.69
CA ALA A 34 6.57 -20.09 -2.01
C ALA A 34 5.42 -20.27 -3.00
N LEU A 35 5.29 -19.38 -3.98
CA LEU A 35 4.28 -19.50 -5.04
C LEU A 35 4.49 -20.78 -5.87
N ASN A 36 5.73 -21.05 -6.27
CA ASN A 36 6.08 -22.27 -7.00
C ASN A 36 5.76 -23.52 -6.18
N ASN A 37 5.99 -23.50 -4.86
CA ASN A 37 5.57 -24.58 -3.97
C ASN A 37 4.04 -24.71 -3.94
N CYS A 38 3.29 -23.62 -3.81
CA CYS A 38 1.83 -23.68 -3.85
C CYS A 38 1.29 -24.27 -5.16
N ILE A 39 1.90 -23.92 -6.30
CA ILE A 39 1.57 -24.47 -7.62
C ILE A 39 1.92 -25.96 -7.67
N LYS A 40 3.15 -26.33 -7.30
CA LYS A 40 3.65 -27.72 -7.34
C LYS A 40 2.80 -28.67 -6.51
N TYR A 41 2.38 -28.23 -5.32
CA TYR A 41 1.59 -29.03 -4.38
C TYR A 41 0.07 -28.77 -4.49
N LYS A 42 -0.39 -27.95 -5.45
CA LYS A 42 -1.80 -27.59 -5.64
C LYS A 42 -2.48 -27.10 -4.35
N ASN A 43 -1.77 -26.30 -3.55
CA ASN A 43 -2.28 -25.74 -2.30
C ASN A 43 -3.39 -24.71 -2.62
N LYS A 44 -4.66 -25.11 -2.49
CA LYS A 44 -5.83 -24.29 -2.87
C LYS A 44 -5.91 -22.97 -2.09
N PRO A 45 -5.86 -22.95 -0.74
CA PRO A 45 -5.86 -21.68 0.02
C PRO A 45 -4.84 -20.67 -0.49
N CYS A 46 -3.57 -21.09 -0.66
CA CYS A 46 -2.51 -20.22 -1.14
C CYS A 46 -2.78 -19.65 -2.54
N LEU A 47 -3.23 -20.51 -3.47
CA LEU A 47 -3.54 -20.12 -4.84
C LEU A 47 -4.75 -19.18 -4.91
N GLU A 48 -5.75 -19.35 -4.04
CA GLU A 48 -6.93 -18.48 -3.95
C GLU A 48 -6.58 -17.08 -3.46
N VAL A 49 -5.81 -16.97 -2.37
CA VAL A 49 -5.34 -15.67 -1.87
C VAL A 49 -4.49 -14.96 -2.94
N TYR A 50 -3.58 -15.70 -3.59
CA TYR A 50 -2.77 -15.15 -4.68
C TYR A 50 -3.61 -14.66 -5.87
N LYS A 51 -4.67 -15.39 -6.23
CA LYS A 51 -5.61 -14.97 -7.28
C LYS A 51 -6.33 -13.67 -6.90
N HIS A 52 -6.84 -13.55 -5.68
CA HIS A 52 -7.48 -12.32 -5.21
C HIS A 52 -6.54 -11.12 -5.30
N PHE A 53 -5.29 -11.27 -4.86
CA PHE A 53 -4.27 -10.24 -5.00
C PHE A 53 -4.08 -9.80 -6.47
N LYS A 54 -3.90 -10.78 -7.37
CA LYS A 54 -3.70 -10.52 -8.81
C LYS A 54 -4.89 -9.78 -9.43
N GLU A 55 -6.10 -10.12 -9.04
CA GLU A 55 -7.31 -9.42 -9.48
C GLU A 55 -7.34 -7.97 -8.99
N GLY A 56 -7.10 -7.72 -7.70
CA GLY A 56 -7.07 -6.35 -7.15
C GLY A 56 -6.00 -5.48 -7.79
N LYS A 57 -4.79 -6.02 -7.96
CA LYS A 57 -3.69 -5.35 -8.69
C LYS A 57 -4.09 -5.02 -10.13
N SER A 58 -4.65 -5.99 -10.86
CA SER A 58 -5.06 -5.81 -12.26
C SER A 58 -6.14 -4.72 -12.38
N SER A 59 -7.13 -4.72 -11.50
CA SER A 59 -8.19 -3.72 -11.47
C SER A 59 -7.63 -2.31 -11.28
N ILE A 60 -6.70 -2.09 -10.35
CA ILE A 60 -6.08 -0.77 -10.15
C ILE A 60 -5.25 -0.34 -11.36
N LEU A 61 -4.43 -1.25 -11.90
CA LEU A 61 -3.54 -0.94 -13.03
C LEU A 61 -4.29 -0.68 -14.34
N SER A 62 -5.53 -1.18 -14.48
CA SER A 62 -6.39 -0.91 -15.63
C SER A 62 -6.97 0.51 -15.65
N LEU A 63 -6.93 1.23 -14.52
CA LEU A 63 -7.46 2.59 -14.39
C LEU A 63 -6.41 3.63 -14.80
N SER A 64 -6.87 4.81 -15.23
CA SER A 64 -5.99 5.97 -15.44
C SER A 64 -5.23 6.28 -14.15
N SER A 65 -3.89 6.21 -14.18
CA SER A 65 -3.07 6.30 -12.97
C SER A 65 -3.26 7.63 -12.21
N ASP A 66 -3.41 8.76 -12.90
CA ASP A 66 -3.54 10.06 -12.24
C ASP A 66 -4.89 10.25 -11.54
N LYS A 67 -5.97 9.76 -12.18
CA LYS A 67 -7.33 9.79 -11.63
C LYS A 67 -7.46 8.82 -10.47
N SER A 68 -7.00 7.58 -10.67
CA SER A 68 -7.04 6.56 -9.62
C SER A 68 -6.18 6.97 -8.42
N LEU A 69 -4.97 7.51 -8.61
CA LEU A 69 -4.17 8.03 -7.50
C LEU A 69 -4.89 9.14 -6.71
N GLY A 70 -5.58 10.05 -7.39
CA GLY A 70 -6.38 11.08 -6.71
C GLY A 70 -7.44 10.45 -5.81
N ALA A 71 -8.25 9.56 -6.37
CA ALA A 71 -9.30 8.87 -5.63
C ALA A 71 -8.75 7.96 -4.51
N THR A 72 -7.65 7.24 -4.73
CA THR A 72 -6.97 6.43 -3.72
C THR A 72 -6.59 7.26 -2.50
N LEU A 73 -5.99 8.44 -2.73
CA LEU A 73 -5.62 9.36 -1.65
C LEU A 73 -6.84 9.95 -0.91
N ASP A 74 -7.94 10.20 -1.61
CA ASP A 74 -9.20 10.64 -1.00
C ASP A 74 -9.82 9.51 -0.15
N ILE A 75 -9.78 8.27 -0.64
CA ILE A 75 -10.28 7.09 0.06
C ILE A 75 -9.45 6.82 1.32
N ILE A 76 -8.12 6.87 1.25
CA ILE A 76 -7.23 6.70 2.41
C ILE A 76 -7.59 7.70 3.51
N GLU A 77 -7.74 8.98 3.16
CA GLU A 77 -8.07 10.02 4.13
C GLU A 77 -9.37 9.73 4.88
N LYS A 78 -10.39 9.30 4.15
CA LYS A 78 -11.70 8.98 4.71
C LYS A 78 -11.68 7.67 5.50
N ALA A 79 -11.07 6.62 4.95
CA ALA A 79 -11.14 5.27 5.49
C ALA A 79 -10.29 5.14 6.76
N CYS A 80 -9.09 5.74 6.80
CA CYS A 80 -8.19 5.63 7.94
C CYS A 80 -8.68 6.38 9.20
N LEU A 81 -9.71 7.22 9.07
CA LEU A 81 -10.37 7.90 10.18
C LEU A 81 -11.77 7.34 10.46
N SER A 82 -12.16 6.26 9.79
CA SER A 82 -13.48 5.67 9.96
C SER A 82 -13.57 4.90 11.27
N GLU A 83 -14.72 5.00 11.94
CA GLU A 83 -15.06 4.13 13.08
C GLU A 83 -15.54 2.74 12.62
N ASP A 84 -15.89 2.59 11.34
CA ASP A 84 -16.20 1.30 10.74
C ASP A 84 -14.90 0.49 10.58
N GLN A 85 -14.80 -0.61 11.32
CA GLN A 85 -13.59 -1.44 11.33
C GLN A 85 -13.25 -2.04 9.97
N ALA A 86 -14.24 -2.37 9.13
CA ALA A 86 -13.97 -2.90 7.79
C ALA A 86 -13.38 -1.80 6.89
N MET A 87 -13.87 -0.56 6.98
CA MET A 87 -13.25 0.59 6.30
C MET A 87 -11.85 0.90 6.87
N ALA A 88 -11.71 0.95 8.19
CA ALA A 88 -10.47 1.33 8.86
C ALA A 88 -9.35 0.30 8.67
N ASN A 89 -9.68 -0.99 8.57
CA ASN A 89 -8.70 -2.04 8.37
C ASN A 89 -8.51 -2.33 6.88
N ASN A 90 -9.54 -2.84 6.21
CA ASN A 90 -9.38 -3.39 4.86
C ASN A 90 -9.14 -2.29 3.82
N ILE A 91 -9.92 -1.20 3.89
CA ILE A 91 -9.88 -0.14 2.87
C ILE A 91 -8.70 0.81 3.10
N CYS A 92 -8.47 1.25 4.33
CA CYS A 92 -7.33 2.11 4.65
C CYS A 92 -6.00 1.42 4.34
N TYR A 93 -5.76 0.22 4.90
CA TYR A 93 -4.47 -0.46 4.72
C TYR A 93 -4.30 -0.94 3.28
N GLY A 94 -5.36 -1.47 2.64
CA GLY A 94 -5.32 -1.83 1.23
C GLY A 94 -5.03 -0.62 0.33
N GLY A 95 -5.62 0.54 0.64
CA GLY A 95 -5.35 1.80 -0.02
C GLY A 95 -3.90 2.25 0.15
N LEU A 96 -3.37 2.21 1.38
CA LEU A 96 -1.96 2.51 1.68
C LEU A 96 -1.01 1.56 0.95
N MET A 97 -1.29 0.25 0.94
CA MET A 97 -0.52 -0.73 0.17
C MET A 97 -0.54 -0.43 -1.33
N SER A 98 -1.71 -0.06 -1.87
CA SER A 98 -1.86 0.25 -3.30
C SER A 98 -1.01 1.42 -3.78
N LEU A 99 -0.55 2.29 -2.87
CA LEU A 99 0.37 3.39 -3.19
C LEU A 99 1.62 2.88 -3.93
N TYR A 100 2.01 1.63 -3.70
CA TYR A 100 3.11 0.98 -4.41
C TYR A 100 2.97 1.06 -5.93
N PHE A 101 1.76 0.97 -6.49
CA PHE A 101 1.52 0.99 -7.94
C PHE A 101 1.66 2.38 -8.58
N TYR A 102 1.92 3.40 -7.77
CA TYR A 102 2.04 4.79 -8.20
C TYR A 102 3.44 5.33 -7.90
N ASN A 103 4.43 4.95 -8.72
CA ASN A 103 5.86 5.21 -8.46
C ASN A 103 6.54 6.19 -9.43
N SER A 104 5.80 6.85 -10.33
CA SER A 104 6.38 7.89 -11.18
C SER A 104 6.79 9.12 -10.35
N SER A 105 7.76 9.90 -10.83
CA SER A 105 8.18 11.14 -10.15
C SER A 105 7.05 12.15 -9.94
N ALA A 106 6.04 12.17 -10.82
CA ALA A 106 4.87 13.06 -10.69
C ALA A 106 3.90 12.52 -9.64
N GLN A 107 3.66 11.21 -9.63
CA GLN A 107 2.82 10.53 -8.65
C GLN A 107 3.40 10.65 -7.24
N ASP A 108 4.71 10.43 -7.09
CA ASP A 108 5.42 10.54 -5.82
C ASP A 108 5.29 11.95 -5.21
N LYS A 109 5.45 13.00 -6.04
CA LYS A 109 5.19 14.39 -5.61
C LYS A 109 3.77 14.59 -5.11
N LYS A 110 2.77 14.00 -5.78
CA LYS A 110 1.34 14.10 -5.40
C LYS A 110 1.09 13.36 -4.07
N ILE A 111 1.65 12.16 -3.91
CA ILE A 111 1.58 11.37 -2.67
C ILE A 111 2.22 12.13 -1.52
N PHE A 112 3.46 12.60 -1.69
CA PHE A 112 4.17 13.40 -0.68
C PHE A 112 3.37 14.63 -0.25
N LYS A 113 2.88 15.41 -1.23
CA LYS A 113 2.07 16.60 -0.95
C LYS A 113 0.79 16.29 -0.17
N ARG A 114 0.13 15.16 -0.48
CA ARG A 114 -1.10 14.75 0.21
C ARG A 114 -0.81 14.25 1.62
N ILE A 115 0.13 13.33 1.78
CA ILE A 115 0.50 12.74 3.08
C ILE A 115 0.98 13.81 4.05
N ASN A 116 1.75 14.80 3.58
CA ASN A 116 2.18 15.90 4.45
C ASN A 116 1.01 16.70 5.03
N LYS A 117 -0.12 16.77 4.32
CA LYS A 117 -1.34 17.47 4.78
C LYS A 117 -2.26 16.61 5.63
N TYR A 118 -2.06 15.30 5.70
CA TYR A 118 -2.94 14.46 6.50
C TYR A 118 -2.85 14.79 8.00
N PRO A 119 -3.92 14.53 8.77
CA PRO A 119 -3.89 14.60 10.22
C PRO A 119 -2.83 13.66 10.83
N LYS A 120 -2.37 13.99 12.04
CA LYS A 120 -1.39 13.18 12.80
C LYS A 120 -1.81 11.72 12.91
N ALA A 121 -3.09 11.44 13.18
CA ALA A 121 -3.63 10.09 13.29
C ALA A 121 -3.38 9.22 12.03
N ILE A 122 -3.60 9.76 10.82
CA ILE A 122 -3.34 9.02 9.59
C ILE A 122 -1.83 8.83 9.39
N LYS A 123 -1.01 9.84 9.74
CA LYS A 123 0.45 9.72 9.65
C LYS A 123 0.99 8.67 10.62
N ASN A 124 0.44 8.56 11.84
CA ASN A 124 0.76 7.47 12.78
C ASN A 124 0.51 6.12 12.10
N ILE A 125 -0.69 5.92 11.51
CA ILE A 125 -1.01 4.68 10.78
C ILE A 125 -0.02 4.41 9.66
N ILE A 126 0.29 5.42 8.84
CA ILE A 126 1.20 5.27 7.70
C ILE A 126 2.59 4.81 8.17
N PHE A 127 3.19 5.49 9.14
CA PHE A 127 4.61 5.32 9.44
C PHE A 127 4.90 4.37 10.62
N ASN A 128 3.90 3.98 11.40
CA ASN A 128 4.05 2.88 12.37
C ASN A 128 3.77 1.49 11.74
N ASN A 129 3.43 1.45 10.45
CA ASN A 129 3.20 0.21 9.73
C ASN A 129 4.19 0.01 8.59
N ASP A 130 4.56 -1.24 8.37
CA ASP A 130 5.54 -1.60 7.36
C ASP A 130 4.85 -1.72 5.99
N PHE A 131 5.01 -0.69 5.17
CA PHE A 131 4.49 -0.67 3.80
C PHE A 131 5.61 -0.66 2.77
N LEU A 132 5.53 -1.57 1.82
CA LEU A 132 6.58 -1.76 0.80
C LEU A 132 6.70 -0.61 -0.19
N TRP A 133 5.68 0.23 -0.27
CA TRP A 133 5.71 1.41 -1.12
C TRP A 133 6.80 2.41 -0.71
N PHE A 134 7.32 2.35 0.53
CA PHE A 134 8.46 3.14 0.98
C PHE A 134 9.72 2.88 0.14
N HIS A 135 9.94 1.63 -0.28
CA HIS A 135 11.09 1.23 -1.09
C HIS A 135 10.95 1.57 -2.59
N ASN A 136 9.73 1.89 -3.02
CA ASN A 136 9.39 2.15 -4.42
C ASN A 136 9.14 3.64 -4.68
N ARG A 137 9.89 4.51 -3.99
CA ARG A 137 9.85 5.96 -4.21
C ARG A 137 11.05 6.43 -5.04
N PRO A 138 10.85 7.24 -6.09
CA PRO A 138 11.95 7.75 -6.90
C PRO A 138 12.74 8.88 -6.22
N LYS A 139 12.16 9.60 -5.24
CA LYS A 139 12.78 10.75 -4.56
C LYS A 139 12.96 10.53 -3.06
N ASN A 140 13.78 9.56 -2.70
CA ASN A 140 13.97 9.13 -1.31
C ASN A 140 14.46 10.24 -0.38
N SER A 141 15.26 11.21 -0.85
CA SER A 141 15.78 12.30 -0.02
C SER A 141 14.67 13.19 0.59
N ASN A 142 13.62 13.50 -0.18
CA ASN A 142 12.51 14.31 0.33
C ASN A 142 11.74 13.58 1.44
N TRP A 143 11.50 12.28 1.24
CA TRP A 143 10.86 11.43 2.24
C TRP A 143 11.71 11.29 3.50
N ILE A 144 13.01 11.06 3.36
CA ILE A 144 13.96 10.95 4.47
C ILE A 144 13.98 12.25 5.30
N ASN A 145 14.07 13.41 4.66
CA ASN A 145 14.07 14.70 5.34
C ASN A 145 12.72 15.01 6.03
N TYR A 146 11.62 14.60 5.39
CA TYR A 146 10.30 14.74 5.99
C TYR A 146 10.18 13.87 7.25
N ILE A 147 10.52 12.58 7.16
CA ILE A 147 10.41 11.63 8.27
C ILE A 147 11.36 11.99 9.41
N SER A 148 12.55 12.54 9.13
CA SER A 148 13.49 12.95 10.17
C SER A 148 12.95 14.07 11.06
N THR A 149 12.01 14.89 10.56
CA THR A 149 11.37 16.01 11.25
C THR A 149 9.90 15.77 11.60
N LEU A 150 9.37 14.60 11.24
CA LEU A 150 7.97 14.27 11.39
C LEU A 150 7.57 14.13 12.87
N ASP A 151 6.54 14.88 13.26
CA ASP A 151 5.84 14.76 14.54
C ASP A 151 4.67 13.77 14.42
N ILE A 152 4.92 12.54 14.85
CA ILE A 152 3.95 11.46 15.01
C ILE A 152 4.24 10.69 16.30
N ASP A 153 3.25 9.95 16.78
CA ASP A 153 3.40 9.11 17.96
C ASP A 153 4.00 7.77 17.54
N TRP A 154 5.33 7.67 17.58
CA TRP A 154 6.05 6.45 17.20
C TRP A 154 5.74 5.33 18.18
N GLU A 155 5.23 4.20 17.68
CA GLU A 155 4.75 3.09 18.52
C GLU A 155 5.87 2.32 19.23
N GLN A 156 7.08 2.30 18.66
CA GLN A 156 8.20 1.55 19.19
C GLN A 156 9.51 2.35 19.11
N ASP A 157 10.37 2.12 20.12
CA ASP A 157 11.73 2.62 20.11
C ASP A 157 12.47 2.08 18.88
N GLY A 158 12.87 3.00 17.98
CA GLY A 158 13.57 2.65 16.74
C GLY A 158 12.69 2.53 15.50
N GLN A 159 11.34 2.59 15.61
CA GLN A 159 10.43 2.55 14.45
C GLN A 159 10.78 3.62 13.41
N LYS A 160 11.04 4.85 13.86
CA LYS A 160 11.52 5.94 13.00
C LYS A 160 12.77 5.57 12.21
N LYS A 161 13.75 4.95 12.86
CA LYS A 161 15.01 4.52 12.23
C LYS A 161 14.76 3.39 11.23
N PHE A 162 13.87 2.46 11.56
CA PHE A 162 13.46 1.37 10.68
C PHE A 162 12.85 1.92 9.38
N ILE A 163 11.86 2.80 9.48
CA ILE A 163 11.21 3.43 8.31
C ILE A 163 12.21 4.24 7.48
N LEU A 164 13.06 5.06 8.13
CA LEU A 164 14.12 5.80 7.43
C LEU A 164 15.06 4.87 6.65
N ASN A 165 15.34 3.67 7.17
CA ASN A 165 16.13 2.67 6.46
C ASN A 165 15.36 2.04 5.29
N MET A 166 14.03 1.89 5.38
CA MET A 166 13.23 1.39 4.26
C MET A 166 13.35 2.33 3.05
N PHE A 167 13.20 3.64 3.24
CA PHE A 167 13.38 4.62 2.15
C PHE A 167 14.81 4.68 1.60
N LYS A 168 15.81 4.12 2.29
CA LYS A 168 17.20 4.06 1.78
C LYS A 168 17.49 2.83 0.94
N ARG A 169 16.69 1.78 1.06
CA ARG A 169 16.88 0.50 0.37
C ARG A 169 16.12 0.49 -0.95
N ASN A 170 16.77 -0.01 -2.00
CA ASN A 170 16.08 -0.33 -3.24
C ASN A 170 15.22 -1.58 -3.04
N ILE A 171 14.03 -1.63 -3.65
CA ILE A 171 13.15 -2.80 -3.59
C ILE A 171 13.84 -4.10 -4.05
N ASN A 172 14.79 -4.02 -4.98
CA ASN A 172 15.59 -5.17 -5.45
C ASN A 172 16.58 -5.70 -4.40
N GLN A 173 16.75 -5.00 -3.28
CA GLN A 173 17.62 -5.39 -2.16
C GLN A 173 16.82 -6.01 -1.01
N ILE A 174 15.52 -6.21 -1.19
CA ILE A 174 14.64 -6.84 -0.19
C ILE A 174 14.50 -8.31 -0.56
N ASP A 175 15.04 -9.17 0.29
CA ASP A 175 14.84 -10.60 0.17
C ASP A 175 13.39 -10.94 0.51
N GLY A 176 12.75 -11.72 -0.37
CA GLY A 176 11.55 -12.47 0.00
C GLY A 176 10.20 -11.82 -0.28
N GLU A 177 10.07 -10.81 -1.17
CA GLU A 177 8.74 -10.22 -1.49
C GLU A 177 8.52 -9.87 -2.98
N PRO A 178 8.31 -10.84 -3.88
CA PRO A 178 8.01 -10.61 -5.29
C PRO A 178 6.56 -10.17 -5.55
N TRP A 179 5.68 -10.17 -4.55
CA TRP A 179 4.26 -9.80 -4.76
C TRP A 179 4.07 -8.34 -5.19
N VAL A 180 4.99 -7.46 -4.79
CA VAL A 180 5.04 -6.08 -5.27
C VAL A 180 5.81 -5.94 -6.58
N LEU A 181 6.77 -6.80 -6.85
CA LEU A 181 7.78 -6.55 -7.89
C LEU A 181 7.48 -7.11 -9.28
N ARG A 182 6.43 -7.91 -9.50
CA ARG A 182 6.06 -8.40 -10.84
C ARG A 182 4.56 -8.42 -11.09
#